data_AF-A0A970GZT2-F1
#
_entry.id   AF-A0A970GZT2-F1
#
_cell.length_a   1.000
_cell.length_b   1.000
_cell.length_c   1.000
_cell.angle_alpha   90.00
_cell.angle_beta   90.00
_cell.angle_gamma   90.00
#
_symmetry.space_group_name_H-M   'P 1'
#
loop_
_entity.id
_entity.type
_entity.pdbx_description
1 polymer ?
#
loop_
_entity_poly.entity_id
_entity_poly.type
_entity_poly.pdbx_seq_one_letter_code
_entity_poly.pdbx_strand_id
1 'polypeptide(L)'
;MILDLTKPNDRVTGENTNLDSFTFDEGEEAYAGNLYNASRAGRFGGISIKIHDTEMKISSTKNRFLKIMIRVDETGSQNAFDKLVAYYWYAGDPDTPLDAKQASNIPVNGLTSLHGKTEYITFVWDLGWGEDEKTIDRFRLDMFSSSIDKAATSEEGYKCGKLYIKYIGFFDTKEQADNYDPFAPEPTTEPTEEPTPEPTTEPATPPETEPIPETGIPALVLAHVVSASMTGILVKRKRKAI
;
A
#
# COMPACT_ATOMS: atom_id res chain seq x y z
N MET A 1 -5.17 -6.96 4.08
CA MET A 1 -6.61 -6.77 3.72
C MET A 1 -6.78 -5.43 3.04
N ILE A 2 -7.68 -5.29 2.05
CA ILE A 2 -7.87 -4.05 1.28
C ILE A 2 -9.36 -3.74 1.25
N LEU A 3 -9.76 -2.54 1.71
CA LEU A 3 -11.14 -2.04 1.65
C LEU A 3 -11.18 -0.87 0.68
N ASP A 4 -11.71 -1.15 -0.50
CA ASP A 4 -12.08 -0.14 -1.48
C ASP A 4 -13.40 0.52 -1.04
N LEU A 5 -13.32 1.81 -0.72
CA LEU A 5 -14.43 2.64 -0.25
C LEU A 5 -14.87 3.66 -1.30
N THR A 6 -14.44 3.50 -2.56
CA THR A 6 -15.00 4.27 -3.69
C THR A 6 -16.27 3.64 -4.26
N LYS A 7 -16.78 2.61 -3.59
CA LYS A 7 -18.04 1.93 -3.88
C LYS A 7 -18.71 1.49 -2.57
N PRO A 8 -20.01 1.19 -2.59
CA PRO A 8 -20.71 0.67 -1.42
C PRO A 8 -20.00 -0.55 -0.81
N ASN A 9 -19.84 -0.51 0.50
CA ASN A 9 -19.13 -1.48 1.32
C ASN A 9 -19.85 -1.65 2.68
N ASP A 10 -20.30 -2.85 2.98
CA ASP A 10 -21.07 -3.17 4.20
C ASP A 10 -20.19 -3.38 5.44
N ARG A 11 -18.87 -3.49 5.26
CA ARG A 11 -17.92 -3.78 6.35
C ARG A 11 -17.52 -2.56 7.15
N VAL A 12 -17.80 -1.35 6.67
CA VAL A 12 -17.38 -0.11 7.34
C VAL A 12 -18.61 0.71 7.73
N THR A 13 -18.70 1.03 9.01
CA THR A 13 -19.80 1.80 9.57
C THR A 13 -19.30 2.80 10.62
N GLY A 14 -20.15 3.76 10.97
CA GLY A 14 -19.97 4.58 12.15
C GLY A 14 -20.06 3.75 13.42
N GLU A 15 -19.29 4.10 14.45
CA GLU A 15 -19.43 3.46 15.76
C GLU A 15 -20.81 3.70 16.40
N ASN A 16 -21.31 4.93 16.25
CA ASN A 16 -22.63 5.35 16.67
C ASN A 16 -23.43 5.83 15.47
N THR A 17 -24.62 5.27 15.23
CA THR A 17 -25.43 5.61 14.05
C THR A 17 -25.90 7.07 14.01
N ASN A 18 -25.95 7.75 15.17
CA ASN A 18 -26.38 9.15 15.25
C ASN A 18 -25.19 10.13 15.16
N LEU A 19 -24.10 9.84 15.88
CA LEU A 19 -22.94 10.74 15.98
C LEU A 19 -21.87 10.45 14.94
N ASP A 20 -21.75 9.21 14.48
CA ASP A 20 -20.67 8.73 13.64
C ASP A 20 -21.16 8.23 12.30
N SER A 21 -22.36 8.64 11.87
CA SER A 21 -22.91 8.23 10.57
C SER A 21 -21.83 8.29 9.49
N PHE A 22 -21.57 7.12 8.90
CA PHE A 22 -20.51 6.89 7.93
C PHE A 22 -21.09 6.08 6.79
N THR A 23 -21.30 6.75 5.65
CA THR A 23 -22.06 6.20 4.51
C THR A 23 -21.41 6.57 3.20
N PHE A 24 -21.64 5.77 2.17
CA PHE A 24 -21.15 6.07 0.83
C PHE A 24 -21.75 7.36 0.28
N ASP A 25 -20.91 8.24 -0.23
CA ASP A 25 -21.26 9.48 -0.93
C ASP A 25 -20.94 9.30 -2.42
N GLU A 26 -21.99 9.20 -3.25
CA GLU A 26 -21.86 8.97 -4.69
C GLU A 26 -21.18 10.14 -5.41
N GLY A 27 -21.34 11.37 -4.93
CA GLY A 27 -20.74 12.55 -5.57
C GLY A 27 -19.23 12.63 -5.32
N GLU A 28 -18.78 12.13 -4.18
CA GLU A 28 -17.36 12.10 -3.82
C GLU A 28 -16.66 10.80 -4.24
N GLU A 29 -17.43 9.74 -4.53
CA GLU A 29 -16.93 8.37 -4.67
C GLU A 29 -16.05 7.96 -3.46
N ALA A 30 -16.59 8.18 -2.26
CA ALA A 30 -15.93 7.89 -1.00
C ALA A 30 -16.95 7.61 0.10
N TYR A 31 -16.51 6.96 1.18
CA TYR A 31 -17.30 6.95 2.40
C TYR A 31 -17.14 8.27 3.15
N ALA A 32 -18.26 8.91 3.50
CA ALA A 32 -18.31 10.19 4.16
C ALA A 32 -18.85 10.07 5.57
N GLY A 33 -18.23 10.81 6.48
CA GLY A 33 -18.58 10.90 7.89
C GLY A 33 -18.77 12.33 8.34
N ASN A 34 -19.81 12.60 9.12
CA ASN A 34 -19.99 13.90 9.74
C ASN A 34 -19.05 14.04 10.95
N LEU A 35 -18.37 15.18 11.05
CA LEU A 35 -17.54 15.53 12.20
C LEU A 35 -18.37 16.28 13.23
N TYR A 36 -18.27 15.90 14.50
CA TYR A 36 -19.05 16.51 15.58
C TYR A 36 -18.21 16.96 16.77
N ASN A 37 -18.68 18.02 17.42
CA ASN A 37 -18.23 18.44 18.74
C ASN A 37 -19.18 17.97 19.84
N ALA A 38 -18.92 16.78 20.40
CA ALA A 38 -19.67 16.20 21.52
C ALA A 38 -18.90 16.37 22.84
N SER A 39 -19.12 17.51 23.52
CA SER A 39 -18.44 17.85 24.78
C SER A 39 -18.61 16.81 25.89
N ARG A 40 -19.79 16.20 26.01
CA ARG A 40 -20.07 15.15 27.01
C ARG A 40 -19.24 13.88 26.81
N ALA A 41 -18.78 13.63 25.59
CA ALA A 41 -17.94 12.48 25.25
C ALA A 41 -16.44 12.84 25.16
N GLY A 42 -16.08 14.13 25.32
CA GLY A 42 -14.71 14.61 25.06
C GLY A 42 -14.26 14.33 23.62
N ARG A 43 -15.21 14.30 22.68
CA ARG A 43 -14.98 14.04 21.25
C ARG A 43 -15.23 15.34 20.51
N PHE A 44 -14.19 15.89 19.91
CA PHE A 44 -14.26 17.16 19.20
C PHE A 44 -13.80 16.97 17.76
N GLY A 45 -14.43 17.64 16.80
CA GLY A 45 -13.95 17.68 15.42
C GLY A 45 -13.70 16.32 14.79
N GLY A 46 -14.53 15.32 15.11
CA GLY A 46 -14.09 13.94 14.88
C GLY A 46 -15.18 12.89 14.75
N ILE A 47 -14.75 11.70 14.35
CA ILE A 47 -15.58 10.54 14.03
C ILE A 47 -14.90 9.24 14.49
N SER A 48 -15.72 8.26 14.88
CA SER A 48 -15.32 6.89 15.14
C SER A 48 -15.86 5.98 14.06
N ILE A 49 -14.98 5.32 13.32
CA ILE A 49 -15.38 4.32 12.31
C ILE A 49 -15.02 2.93 12.81
N LYS A 50 -15.94 1.98 12.61
CA LYS A 50 -15.72 0.56 12.86
C LYS A 50 -15.64 -0.18 11.52
N ILE A 51 -14.72 -1.12 11.48
CA ILE A 51 -14.55 -2.10 10.43
C ILE A 51 -14.90 -3.45 11.03
N HIS A 52 -15.91 -4.10 10.47
CA HIS A 52 -16.43 -5.39 10.91
C HIS A 52 -16.13 -6.47 9.88
N ASP A 53 -16.36 -7.73 10.26
CA ASP A 53 -16.12 -8.90 9.41
C ASP A 53 -14.68 -8.91 8.85
N THR A 54 -13.73 -8.44 9.66
CA THR A 54 -12.32 -8.32 9.32
C THR A 54 -11.54 -9.52 9.83
N GLU A 55 -11.98 -10.75 9.59
CA GLU A 55 -11.20 -11.91 10.00
C GLU A 55 -9.80 -11.82 9.37
N MET A 56 -8.83 -11.40 10.18
CA MET A 56 -7.53 -10.96 9.71
C MET A 56 -6.46 -11.41 10.69
N LYS A 57 -5.52 -12.19 10.18
CA LYS A 57 -4.33 -12.61 10.92
C LYS A 57 -3.37 -11.42 11.08
N ILE A 58 -2.94 -11.17 12.30
CA ILE A 58 -1.99 -10.12 12.66
C ILE A 58 -0.78 -10.73 13.36
N SER A 59 0.41 -10.21 13.05
CA SER A 59 1.66 -10.49 13.74
C SER A 59 2.70 -9.44 13.34
N SER A 60 3.92 -9.55 13.87
CA SER A 60 5.05 -8.72 13.47
C SER A 60 5.37 -8.77 11.97
N THR A 61 4.85 -9.78 11.24
CA THR A 61 5.04 -10.00 9.80
C THR A 61 3.74 -10.07 9.00
N LYS A 62 2.57 -9.89 9.63
CA LYS A 62 1.25 -9.99 8.99
C LYS A 62 0.37 -8.80 9.29
N ASN A 63 -0.15 -8.14 8.25
CA ASN A 63 -1.08 -7.00 8.34
C ASN A 63 -0.63 -5.94 9.38
N ARG A 64 0.68 -5.69 9.45
CA ARG A 64 1.32 -4.81 10.43
C ARG A 64 1.13 -3.33 10.16
N PHE A 65 1.01 -2.96 8.89
CA PHE A 65 0.92 -1.57 8.48
C PHE A 65 -0.49 -1.21 8.04
N LEU A 66 -1.06 -0.16 8.62
CA LEU A 66 -2.32 0.44 8.21
C LEU A 66 -2.02 1.57 7.22
N LYS A 67 -2.70 1.59 6.07
CA LYS A 67 -2.74 2.72 5.14
C LYS A 67 -4.16 3.24 5.00
N ILE A 68 -4.34 4.56 5.04
CA ILE A 68 -5.64 5.19 4.77
C ILE A 68 -5.46 6.34 3.78
N MET A 69 -6.43 6.53 2.89
CA MET A 69 -6.53 7.74 2.06
C MET A 69 -7.77 8.52 2.47
N ILE A 70 -7.54 9.72 2.96
CA ILE A 70 -8.54 10.51 3.69
C ILE A 70 -8.46 11.98 3.29
N ARG A 71 -9.60 12.66 3.23
CA ARG A 71 -9.67 14.13 3.20
C ARG A 71 -10.76 14.63 4.13
N VAL A 72 -10.82 15.95 4.27
CA VAL A 72 -11.91 16.66 4.94
C VAL A 72 -12.46 17.76 4.01
N ASP A 73 -13.68 18.22 4.27
CA ASP A 73 -14.20 19.42 3.61
C ASP A 73 -13.60 20.71 4.19
N GLU A 74 -13.93 21.85 3.60
CA GLU A 74 -13.42 23.16 4.01
C GLU A 74 -13.70 23.46 5.48
N THR A 75 -14.88 23.11 5.98
CA THR A 75 -15.24 23.28 7.40
C THR A 75 -14.46 22.30 8.29
N GLY A 76 -14.36 21.04 7.87
CA GLY A 76 -13.64 19.98 8.58
C GLY A 76 -12.15 20.29 8.72
N SER A 77 -11.54 20.94 7.72
CA SER A 77 -10.13 21.33 7.71
C SER A 77 -9.75 22.30 8.83
N GLN A 78 -10.71 22.97 9.47
CA GLN A 78 -10.45 23.85 10.60
C GLN A 78 -10.09 23.08 11.88
N ASN A 79 -10.54 21.83 12.01
CA ASN A 79 -10.26 20.98 13.17
C ASN A 79 -8.76 20.59 13.25
N ALA A 80 -8.28 20.30 14.45
CA ALA A 80 -6.87 20.05 14.71
C ALA A 80 -6.40 18.61 14.37
N PHE A 81 -7.30 17.62 14.49
CA PHE A 81 -7.02 16.20 14.27
C PHE A 81 -5.76 15.68 15.02
N ASP A 82 -5.58 16.14 16.25
CA ASP A 82 -4.44 15.83 17.11
C ASP A 82 -4.67 14.60 17.99
N LYS A 83 -5.74 13.84 17.75
CA LYS A 83 -6.05 12.60 18.47
C LYS A 83 -6.51 11.49 17.53
N LEU A 84 -5.61 10.57 17.24
CA LEU A 84 -5.83 9.33 16.51
C LEU A 84 -5.64 8.15 17.47
N VAL A 85 -6.62 7.23 17.48
CA VAL A 85 -6.53 5.97 18.22
C VAL A 85 -7.06 4.85 17.34
N ALA A 86 -6.35 3.71 17.32
CA ALA A 86 -6.90 2.48 16.73
C ALA A 86 -7.17 1.43 17.79
N TYR A 87 -8.37 0.88 17.77
CA TYR A 87 -8.78 -0.23 18.59
C TYR A 87 -8.99 -1.49 17.76
N TYR A 88 -8.85 -2.65 18.39
CA TYR A 88 -9.09 -3.94 17.79
C TYR A 88 -9.57 -4.95 18.82
N TRP A 89 -10.24 -6.00 18.35
CA TRP A 89 -10.72 -7.12 19.16
C TRP A 89 -10.15 -8.42 18.59
N TYR A 90 -9.71 -9.34 19.44
CA TYR A 90 -9.39 -10.67 18.95
C TYR A 90 -10.67 -11.41 18.58
N ALA A 91 -10.55 -12.37 17.66
CA ALA A 91 -11.65 -13.25 17.31
C ALA A 91 -12.23 -13.92 18.57
N GLY A 92 -13.53 -13.73 18.78
CA GLY A 92 -14.25 -14.26 19.94
C GLY A 92 -14.28 -13.37 21.18
N ASP A 93 -13.58 -12.23 21.19
CA ASP A 93 -13.75 -11.24 22.26
C ASP A 93 -15.18 -10.66 22.24
N PRO A 94 -15.75 -10.25 23.39
CA PRO A 94 -17.02 -9.53 23.42
C PRO A 94 -16.95 -8.20 22.65
N ASP A 95 -18.05 -7.81 21.99
CA ASP A 95 -18.18 -6.49 21.36
C ASP A 95 -18.47 -5.40 22.41
N THR A 96 -17.49 -5.15 23.27
CA THR A 96 -17.57 -4.06 24.24
C THR A 96 -16.32 -3.17 24.19
N PRO A 97 -16.44 -1.87 24.52
CA PRO A 97 -15.28 -1.00 24.62
C PRO A 97 -14.24 -1.44 25.67
N LEU A 98 -14.63 -2.24 26.67
CA LEU A 98 -13.72 -2.68 27.74
C LEU A 98 -12.79 -3.80 27.27
N ASP A 99 -13.21 -4.58 26.28
CA ASP A 99 -12.43 -5.68 25.70
C ASP A 99 -11.54 -5.22 24.53
N ALA A 100 -11.73 -3.97 24.09
CA ALA A 100 -10.97 -3.34 23.04
C ALA A 100 -9.49 -3.24 23.43
N LYS A 101 -8.63 -3.69 22.53
CA LYS A 101 -7.18 -3.49 22.64
C LYS A 101 -6.78 -2.30 21.78
N GLN A 102 -5.77 -1.55 22.20
CA GLN A 102 -5.28 -0.39 21.46
C GLN A 102 -3.99 -0.74 20.71
N ALA A 103 -3.89 -0.34 19.44
CA ALA A 103 -2.64 -0.44 18.68
C ALA A 103 -1.57 0.45 19.31
N SER A 104 -0.35 -0.05 19.46
CA SER A 104 0.68 0.55 20.32
C SER A 104 1.55 1.60 19.63
N ASN A 105 1.70 1.52 18.30
CA ASN A 105 2.66 2.32 17.55
C ASN A 105 2.03 3.45 16.71
N ILE A 106 0.71 3.68 16.83
CA ILE A 106 0.07 4.79 16.11
C ILE A 106 0.34 6.11 16.86
N PRO A 107 0.89 7.14 16.20
CA PRO A 107 1.08 8.44 16.81
C PRO A 107 -0.26 9.12 17.07
N VAL A 108 -0.46 9.62 18.29
CA VAL A 108 -1.70 10.31 18.69
C VAL A 108 -1.99 11.50 17.78
N ASN A 109 -0.98 12.23 17.33
CA ASN A 109 -1.09 13.36 16.40
C ASN A 109 -0.97 12.94 14.91
N GLY A 110 -1.24 11.67 14.59
CA GLY A 110 -1.00 11.10 13.27
C GLY A 110 -1.78 11.73 12.12
N LEU A 111 -2.78 12.58 12.41
CA LEU A 111 -3.67 13.20 11.42
C LEU A 111 -3.58 14.74 11.39
N THR A 112 -2.67 15.38 12.13
CA THR A 112 -2.62 16.85 12.21
C THR A 112 -2.37 17.53 10.86
N SER A 113 -1.83 16.82 9.87
CA SER A 113 -1.68 17.36 8.52
C SER A 113 -3.01 17.53 7.79
N LEU A 114 -4.14 17.01 8.28
CA LEU A 114 -5.45 17.34 7.71
C LEU A 114 -5.87 18.78 8.01
N HIS A 115 -5.30 19.42 9.04
CA HIS A 115 -5.59 20.80 9.37
C HIS A 115 -5.17 21.76 8.24
N GLY A 116 -6.09 22.61 7.82
CA GLY A 116 -5.90 23.59 6.74
C GLY A 116 -5.79 22.98 5.35
N LYS A 117 -6.14 21.70 5.18
CA LYS A 117 -6.04 20.96 3.92
C LYS A 117 -7.36 20.32 3.54
N THR A 118 -7.66 20.33 2.25
CA THR A 118 -8.88 19.74 1.70
C THR A 118 -8.59 18.67 0.65
N GLU A 119 -7.33 18.53 0.24
CA GLU A 119 -6.90 17.44 -0.63
C GLU A 119 -6.91 16.08 0.08
N TYR A 120 -6.96 15.00 -0.69
CA TYR A 120 -6.70 13.67 -0.17
C TYR A 120 -5.25 13.52 0.27
N ILE A 121 -5.08 13.08 1.50
CA ILE A 121 -3.80 12.76 2.11
C ILE A 121 -3.77 11.28 2.42
N THR A 122 -2.63 10.66 2.13
CA THR A 122 -2.38 9.26 2.44
C THR A 122 -1.53 9.17 3.70
N PHE A 123 -1.95 8.32 4.63
CA PHE A 123 -1.21 8.03 5.85
C PHE A 123 -0.84 6.56 5.93
N VAL A 124 0.33 6.26 6.49
CA VAL A 124 0.80 4.89 6.75
C VAL A 124 1.31 4.82 8.19
N TRP A 125 0.81 3.86 8.97
CA TRP A 125 1.22 3.65 10.35
C TRP A 125 1.58 2.18 10.62
N ASP A 126 2.64 1.96 11.42
CA ASP A 126 2.90 0.66 12.05
C ASP A 126 1.92 0.48 13.22
N LEU A 127 1.20 -0.63 13.24
CA LEU A 127 0.24 -0.94 14.29
C LEU A 127 0.89 -1.55 15.55
N GLY A 128 2.15 -1.98 15.45
CA GLY A 128 2.94 -2.45 16.58
C GLY A 128 2.58 -3.86 17.06
N TRP A 129 2.16 -4.73 16.14
CA TRP A 129 1.82 -6.12 16.44
C TRP A 129 3.01 -6.91 17.00
N GLY A 130 2.72 -7.78 17.96
CA GLY A 130 3.68 -8.71 18.56
C GLY A 130 4.03 -9.89 17.64
N GLU A 131 4.97 -10.73 18.08
CA GLU A 131 5.46 -11.86 17.28
C GLU A 131 4.41 -12.96 17.08
N ASP A 132 3.58 -13.22 18.09
CA ASP A 132 2.54 -14.25 18.04
C ASP A 132 1.48 -13.91 16.98
N GLU A 133 1.19 -14.88 16.11
CA GLU A 133 0.07 -14.75 15.18
C GLU A 133 -1.25 -14.85 15.95
N LYS A 134 -2.11 -13.85 15.77
CA LYS A 134 -3.46 -13.78 16.33
C LYS A 134 -4.44 -13.40 15.25
N THR A 135 -5.72 -13.70 15.46
CA THR A 135 -6.79 -13.26 14.56
C THR A 135 -7.57 -12.15 15.22
N ILE A 136 -7.79 -11.06 14.49
CA ILE A 136 -8.78 -10.04 14.84
C ILE A 136 -10.00 -10.20 13.94
N ASP A 137 -11.17 -9.79 14.41
CA ASP A 137 -12.43 -9.81 13.65
C ASP A 137 -13.08 -8.42 13.52
N ARG A 138 -12.61 -7.46 14.32
CA ARG A 138 -13.06 -6.07 14.33
C ARG A 138 -11.88 -5.13 14.52
N PHE A 139 -11.99 -3.96 13.88
CA PHE A 139 -11.05 -2.87 13.99
C PHE A 139 -11.81 -1.54 14.09
N ARG A 140 -11.30 -0.56 14.82
CA ARG A 140 -11.94 0.76 14.97
C ARG A 140 -10.90 1.85 14.88
N LEU A 141 -11.21 2.91 14.16
CA LEU A 141 -10.40 4.13 14.11
C LEU A 141 -11.19 5.29 14.71
N ASP A 142 -10.54 5.93 15.68
CA ASP A 142 -11.01 7.09 16.40
C ASP A 142 -10.17 8.28 15.98
N MET A 143 -10.80 9.23 15.28
CA MET A 143 -10.13 10.38 14.68
C MET A 143 -10.78 11.65 15.22
N PHE A 144 -10.12 12.34 16.15
CA PHE A 144 -10.66 13.47 16.87
C PHE A 144 -9.66 14.62 17.00
N SER A 145 -10.18 15.74 17.48
CA SER A 145 -9.44 16.84 18.08
C SER A 145 -9.54 16.79 19.61
N SER A 146 -8.51 17.26 20.30
CA SER A 146 -8.41 17.31 21.77
C SER A 146 -9.21 18.45 22.38
N SER A 147 -9.56 19.45 21.58
CA SER A 147 -10.37 20.61 21.98
C SER A 147 -11.40 20.96 20.92
N ILE A 148 -12.49 21.62 21.35
CA ILE A 148 -13.50 22.20 20.45
C ILE A 148 -12.83 23.25 19.57
N ASP A 149 -13.02 23.12 18.26
CA ASP A 149 -12.79 24.20 17.33
C ASP A 149 -13.99 25.17 17.30
N LYS A 150 -13.70 26.47 17.25
CA LYS A 150 -14.68 27.57 17.33
C LYS A 150 -15.59 27.67 16.11
N ALA A 151 -15.26 26.99 15.01
CA ALA A 151 -16.07 26.98 13.77
C ALA A 151 -17.35 26.12 13.86
N ALA A 152 -17.59 25.42 14.97
CA ALA A 152 -18.79 24.62 15.17
C ALA A 152 -20.06 25.49 15.19
N THR A 153 -21.02 25.20 14.32
CA THR A 153 -22.29 25.93 14.31
C THR A 153 -23.27 25.30 15.29
N SER A 154 -23.93 26.13 16.11
CA SER A 154 -24.88 25.69 17.14
C SER A 154 -26.21 25.18 16.57
N GLU A 155 -26.51 25.49 15.31
CA GLU A 155 -27.83 25.25 14.69
C GLU A 155 -28.01 23.82 14.15
N GLU A 156 -26.92 23.09 13.87
CA GLU A 156 -26.96 21.69 13.42
C GLU A 156 -26.25 20.73 14.39
N GLY A 157 -26.54 20.82 15.69
CA GLY A 157 -26.14 19.79 16.64
C GLY A 157 -24.62 19.57 16.77
N TYR A 158 -23.83 20.65 16.72
CA TYR A 158 -22.37 20.64 16.82
C TYR A 158 -21.62 20.01 15.64
N LYS A 159 -22.24 19.90 14.46
CA LYS A 159 -21.52 19.55 13.23
C LYS A 159 -20.42 20.57 12.94
N CYS A 160 -19.27 20.08 12.50
CA CYS A 160 -18.07 20.87 12.25
C CYS A 160 -17.31 20.36 11.03
N GLY A 161 -18.05 19.97 9.99
CA GLY A 161 -17.55 19.52 8.70
C GLY A 161 -17.75 18.04 8.44
N LYS A 162 -17.09 17.55 7.39
CA LYS A 162 -17.12 16.17 6.95
C LYS A 162 -15.71 15.64 6.68
N LEU A 163 -15.58 14.33 6.84
CA LEU A 163 -14.39 13.55 6.54
C LEU A 163 -14.76 12.49 5.50
N TYR A 164 -13.86 12.24 4.56
CA TYR A 164 -14.07 11.32 3.45
C TYR A 164 -12.91 10.33 3.39
N ILE A 165 -13.21 9.04 3.20
CA ILE A 165 -12.22 7.97 3.07
C ILE A 165 -12.49 7.20 1.80
N LYS A 166 -11.48 7.15 0.92
CA LYS A 166 -11.53 6.35 -0.32
C LYS A 166 -11.01 4.93 -0.13
N TYR A 167 -10.13 4.75 0.86
CA TYR A 167 -9.41 3.50 1.00
C TYR A 167 -8.90 3.26 2.43
N ILE A 168 -9.02 2.01 2.89
CA ILE A 168 -8.35 1.49 4.10
C ILE A 168 -7.64 0.17 3.77
N GLY A 169 -6.37 0.08 4.14
CA GLY A 169 -5.49 -1.02 3.80
C GLY A 169 -4.67 -1.55 4.95
N PHE A 170 -4.45 -2.86 4.97
CA PHE A 170 -3.56 -3.53 5.90
C PHE A 170 -2.52 -4.35 5.11
N PHE A 171 -1.25 -4.14 5.42
CA PHE A 171 -0.09 -4.65 4.68
C PHE A 171 0.91 -5.34 5.61
N ASP A 172 1.61 -6.35 5.09
CA ASP A 172 2.64 -7.07 5.85
C ASP A 172 3.88 -6.19 6.07
N THR A 173 4.23 -5.35 5.10
CA THR A 173 5.42 -4.47 5.14
C THR A 173 5.12 -3.01 4.84
N LYS A 174 5.98 -2.11 5.33
CA LYS A 174 5.89 -0.67 5.04
C LYS A 174 6.05 -0.39 3.55
N GLU A 175 6.96 -1.09 2.88
CA GLU A 175 7.21 -0.95 1.44
C GLU A 175 5.95 -1.27 0.62
N GLN A 176 5.27 -2.38 0.93
CA GLN A 176 4.00 -2.71 0.28
C GLN A 176 2.94 -1.62 0.51
N ALA A 177 2.84 -1.09 1.73
CA ALA A 177 1.92 0.00 2.02
C ALA A 177 2.29 1.25 1.22
N ASP A 178 3.55 1.69 1.25
CA ASP A 178 4.01 2.90 0.56
C ASP A 178 3.77 2.81 -0.96
N ASN A 179 4.05 1.65 -1.58
CA ASN A 179 3.93 1.43 -3.02
C ASN A 179 2.50 1.14 -3.50
N TYR A 180 1.55 0.87 -2.62
CA TYR A 180 0.18 0.60 -3.01
C TYR A 180 -0.59 1.89 -3.31
N ASP A 181 -0.88 2.17 -4.57
CA ASP A 181 -1.79 3.26 -4.95
C ASP A 181 -2.91 2.69 -5.84
N PRO A 182 -4.14 2.52 -5.33
CA PRO A 182 -5.24 1.97 -6.12
C PRO A 182 -5.78 2.95 -7.17
N PHE A 183 -5.32 4.20 -7.14
CA PHE A 183 -5.75 5.25 -8.06
C PHE A 183 -4.62 5.72 -8.99
N ALA A 184 -3.44 5.10 -8.89
CA ALA A 184 -2.39 5.32 -9.87
C ALA A 184 -2.84 4.78 -11.24
N PRO A 185 -2.55 5.50 -12.35
CA PRO A 185 -2.79 4.98 -13.68
C PRO A 185 -1.98 3.69 -13.88
N GLU A 186 -2.56 2.71 -14.57
CA GLU A 186 -1.82 1.48 -14.92
C GLU A 186 -0.51 1.85 -15.63
N PRO A 187 0.60 1.15 -15.34
CA PRO A 187 1.85 1.41 -16.02
C PRO A 187 1.63 1.25 -17.51
N THR A 188 1.83 2.33 -18.26
CA THR A 188 1.78 2.30 -19.72
C THR A 188 2.95 1.46 -20.17
N THR A 189 2.73 0.19 -20.50
CA THR A 189 3.73 -0.60 -21.21
C THR A 189 3.90 0.04 -22.58
N GLU A 190 5.03 0.72 -22.81
CA GLU A 190 5.40 1.10 -24.17
C GLU A 190 5.37 -0.16 -25.04
N PRO A 191 4.78 -0.12 -26.25
CA PRO A 191 4.85 -1.25 -27.15
C PRO A 191 6.32 -1.57 -27.38
N THR A 192 6.72 -2.78 -26.97
CA THR A 192 8.03 -3.32 -27.34
C THR A 192 8.04 -3.39 -28.85
N GLU A 193 8.80 -2.49 -29.51
CA GLU A 193 9.06 -2.60 -30.93
C GLU A 193 9.68 -3.99 -31.15
N GLU A 194 8.93 -4.85 -31.84
CA GLU A 194 9.43 -6.14 -32.28
C GLU A 194 10.66 -5.86 -33.16
N PRO A 195 11.82 -6.48 -32.90
CA PRO A 195 13.01 -6.21 -33.69
C PRO A 195 12.71 -6.56 -35.16
N THR A 196 12.78 -5.54 -36.02
CA THR A 196 12.67 -5.73 -37.47
C THR A 196 13.80 -6.69 -37.88
N PRO A 197 13.50 -7.83 -38.53
CA PRO A 197 14.55 -8.75 -38.98
C PRO A 197 15.44 -8.02 -39.99
N GLU A 198 16.75 -8.01 -39.74
CA GLU A 198 17.75 -7.51 -40.69
C GLU A 198 17.64 -8.30 -42.01
N PRO A 199 17.81 -7.65 -43.18
CA PRO A 199 17.76 -8.34 -44.45
C PRO A 199 18.94 -9.30 -44.59
N THR A 200 18.64 -10.60 -44.63
CA THR A 200 19.60 -11.66 -44.94
C THR A 200 20.18 -11.44 -46.34
N THR A 201 21.47 -11.10 -46.43
CA THR A 201 22.20 -11.08 -47.70
C THR A 201 22.38 -12.50 -48.23
N GLU A 202 21.86 -12.75 -49.43
CA GLU A 202 21.99 -14.00 -50.17
C GLU A 202 23.47 -14.26 -50.54
N PRO A 203 24.01 -15.49 -50.38
CA PRO A 203 25.40 -15.80 -50.73
C PRO A 203 25.63 -15.71 -52.24
N ALA A 204 26.59 -14.88 -52.67
CA ALA A 204 27.03 -14.82 -54.06
C ALA A 204 27.74 -16.12 -54.47
N THR A 205 27.26 -16.74 -55.56
CA THR A 205 27.86 -17.92 -56.19
C THR A 205 29.27 -17.60 -56.70
N PRO A 206 30.31 -18.39 -56.39
CA PRO A 206 31.64 -18.18 -56.93
C PRO A 206 31.70 -18.59 -58.42
N PRO A 207 32.56 -17.95 -59.22
CA PRO A 207 32.70 -18.28 -60.64
C PRO A 207 33.39 -19.63 -60.87
N GLU A 208 32.87 -20.35 -61.85
CA GLU A 208 33.35 -21.64 -62.36
C GLU A 208 34.76 -21.49 -62.96
N THR A 209 35.70 -22.35 -62.56
CA THR A 209 37.07 -22.39 -63.09
C THR A 209 37.25 -23.69 -63.88
N GLU A 210 37.60 -23.57 -65.17
CA GLU A 210 37.88 -24.69 -66.07
C GLU A 210 39.16 -25.47 -65.64
N PRO A 211 39.21 -26.80 -65.85
CA PRO A 211 40.31 -27.64 -65.38
C PRO A 211 41.51 -27.68 -66.35
N ILE A 212 42.72 -27.58 -65.77
CA ILE A 212 44.00 -27.86 -66.44
C ILE A 212 44.40 -29.32 -66.13
N PRO A 213 44.87 -30.11 -67.12
CA PRO A 213 45.14 -31.54 -66.91
C PRO A 213 46.53 -31.86 -66.31
N GLU A 214 46.47 -32.85 -65.42
CA GLU A 214 47.45 -33.89 -65.02
C GLU A 214 48.90 -33.54 -64.63
N THR A 215 49.27 -33.94 -63.40
CA THR A 215 50.33 -34.94 -63.13
C THR A 215 50.33 -35.40 -61.65
N GLY A 216 50.22 -36.72 -61.40
CA GLY A 216 50.92 -37.40 -60.28
C GLY A 216 50.26 -37.55 -58.89
N ILE A 217 49.33 -38.51 -58.74
CA ILE A 217 49.11 -39.55 -57.67
C ILE A 217 50.03 -39.55 -56.39
N PRO A 218 49.62 -40.01 -55.16
CA PRO A 218 48.31 -40.09 -54.48
C PRO A 218 48.26 -39.60 -53.00
N ALA A 219 47.03 -39.38 -52.53
CA ALA A 219 46.43 -39.65 -51.20
C ALA A 219 47.25 -39.65 -49.90
N LEU A 220 46.83 -38.80 -48.93
CA LEU A 220 46.62 -39.24 -47.54
C LEU A 220 45.49 -38.44 -46.89
N VAL A 221 44.41 -39.14 -46.56
CA VAL A 221 43.31 -38.67 -45.71
C VAL A 221 43.73 -38.86 -44.25
N LEU A 222 43.64 -37.83 -43.41
CA LEU A 222 43.40 -38.04 -41.98
C LEU A 222 42.76 -36.82 -41.32
N ALA A 223 41.48 -36.97 -40.96
CA ALA A 223 40.83 -36.20 -39.92
C ALA A 223 41.32 -36.68 -38.54
N HIS A 224 41.45 -35.77 -37.57
CA HIS A 224 40.76 -35.80 -36.27
C HIS A 224 41.32 -34.75 -35.30
N VAL A 225 40.40 -33.90 -34.83
CA VAL A 225 40.13 -33.53 -33.42
C VAL A 225 41.31 -33.58 -32.44
N VAL A 226 41.68 -32.42 -31.89
CA VAL A 226 42.30 -32.35 -30.55
C VAL A 226 41.61 -31.28 -29.71
N SER A 227 40.95 -31.79 -28.67
CA SER A 227 40.53 -31.09 -27.44
C SER A 227 41.75 -30.65 -26.64
N ALA A 228 41.70 -29.46 -26.01
CA ALA A 228 42.45 -29.20 -24.78
C ALA A 228 41.83 -28.05 -23.96
N SER A 229 41.44 -28.39 -22.74
CA SER A 229 41.11 -27.50 -21.63
C SER A 229 42.36 -27.20 -20.77
N MET A 230 42.47 -25.97 -20.23
CA MET A 230 43.26 -25.60 -19.02
C MET A 230 42.77 -24.19 -18.61
N THR A 231 42.05 -23.97 -17.50
CA THR A 231 42.41 -23.98 -16.06
C THR A 231 43.56 -23.06 -15.66
N GLY A 232 43.27 -22.09 -14.78
CA GLY A 232 44.22 -21.34 -13.94
C GLY A 232 43.98 -19.82 -13.98
N ILE A 233 44.08 -19.01 -12.91
CA ILE A 233 44.55 -19.16 -11.54
C ILE A 233 43.92 -18.05 -10.68
N LEU A 234 43.54 -18.39 -9.44
CA LEU A 234 43.10 -17.49 -8.36
C LEU A 234 44.32 -16.86 -7.64
N VAL A 235 44.34 -15.54 -7.43
CA VAL A 235 45.34 -14.87 -6.57
C VAL A 235 44.65 -14.18 -5.39
N LYS A 236 44.77 -14.78 -4.19
CA LYS A 236 44.59 -14.10 -2.90
C LYS A 236 45.98 -13.67 -2.38
N ARG A 237 46.20 -12.37 -2.21
CA ARG A 237 47.32 -11.83 -1.43
C ARG A 237 46.90 -11.66 0.04
N LYS A 238 47.72 -12.19 0.94
CA LYS A 238 47.70 -11.99 2.39
C LYS A 238 49.10 -11.54 2.82
N ARG A 239 49.19 -10.56 3.73
CA ARG A 239 50.25 -10.27 4.74
C ARG A 239 50.13 -8.79 5.14
N LYS A 240 50.35 -8.34 6.38
CA LYS A 240 50.76 -8.95 7.65
C LYS A 240 50.45 -7.94 8.77
N ALA A 241 50.35 -8.42 10.00
CA ALA A 241 50.20 -7.64 11.24
C ALA A 241 51.43 -6.80 11.60
N ILE A 242 51.19 -5.69 12.30
CA ILE A 242 51.85 -5.29 13.55
C ILE A 242 50.74 -4.97 14.54
#